data_AF-A0A1G7GRF3-F1
#
_entry.id   AF-A0A1G7GRF3-F1
#
_cell.length_a   1.000
_cell.length_b   1.000
_cell.length_c   1.000
_cell.angle_alpha   90.00
_cell.angle_beta   90.00
_cell.angle_gamma   90.00
#
_symmetry.space_group_name_H-M   'P 1'
#
loop_
_entity.id
_entity.type
_entity.pdbx_description
1 polymer ?
#
loop_
_entity_poly.entity_id
_entity_poly.type
_entity_poly.pdbx_seq_one_letter_code
_entity_poly.pdbx_strand_id
1 'polypeptide(L)'
;MPDSRSYLHTLMRGAVRKHFPKQACAALEIAEYWGGIGATVDYAAFSRKMNGTREWALADAVAIYHLTGSQRILDAIKAEGSDDQPTDPSALLNLAADLIKEGGEGSAALIEAGQGGCLTVAEAQLIDIAEAAARALAAVRSLRGAA
;
A
#
# COMPACT_ATOMS: atom_id res chain seq x y z
N MET A 1 5.83 10.78 21.52
CA MET A 1 6.05 10.89 20.06
C MET A 1 4.85 11.63 19.47
N PRO A 2 5.02 12.49 18.46
CA PRO A 2 3.87 12.97 17.69
C PRO A 2 3.14 11.74 17.13
N ASP A 3 1.81 11.74 17.25
CA ASP A 3 0.95 10.65 16.79
C ASP A 3 1.32 10.31 15.33
N SER A 4 1.82 9.10 15.10
CA SER A 4 2.33 8.62 13.82
C SER A 4 1.28 8.78 12.72
N ARG A 5 0.01 8.55 13.07
CA ARG A 5 -1.15 8.77 12.19
C ARG A 5 -1.32 10.23 11.80
N SER A 6 -1.15 11.15 12.76
CA SER A 6 -1.19 12.59 12.49
C SER A 6 -0.01 13.04 11.61
N TYR A 7 1.14 12.37 11.71
CA TYR A 7 2.32 12.65 10.89
C TYR A 7 2.15 12.14 9.45
N LEU A 8 1.73 10.89 9.26
CA LEU A 8 1.44 10.32 7.94
C LEU A 8 0.35 11.13 7.22
N HIS A 9 -0.72 11.48 7.92
CA HIS A 9 -1.79 12.35 7.37
C HIS A 9 -1.24 13.67 6.84
N THR A 10 -0.36 14.31 7.62
CA THR A 10 0.27 15.58 7.23
C THR A 10 1.17 15.43 6.01
N LEU A 11 1.95 14.35 5.94
CA LEU A 11 2.80 14.03 4.79
C LEU A 11 1.98 13.79 3.53
N MET A 12 0.92 12.99 3.63
CA MET A 12 0.01 12.68 2.54
C MET A 12 -0.62 13.95 1.96
N ARG A 13 -1.17 14.79 2.84
CA ARG A 13 -1.77 16.09 2.44
C ARG A 13 -0.74 17.01 1.80
N GLY A 14 0.48 17.04 2.34
CA GLY A 14 1.59 17.83 1.81
C GLY A 14 2.01 17.37 0.41
N ALA A 15 2.12 16.06 0.20
CA ALA A 15 2.45 15.47 -1.10
C ALA A 15 1.38 15.79 -2.15
N VAL A 16 0.09 15.67 -1.79
CA VAL A 16 -1.02 16.03 -2.68
C VAL A 16 -0.95 17.50 -3.09
N ARG A 17 -0.79 18.43 -2.12
CA ARG A 17 -0.75 19.87 -2.41
C ARG A 17 0.48 20.29 -3.22
N LYS A 18 1.59 19.57 -3.10
CA LYS A 18 2.84 19.90 -3.78
C LYS A 18 2.90 19.40 -5.22
N HIS A 19 2.41 18.18 -5.49
CA HIS A 19 2.62 17.51 -6.78
C HIS A 19 1.42 17.59 -7.71
N PHE A 20 0.22 17.83 -7.18
CA PHE A 20 -0.99 17.86 -7.98
C PHE A 20 -1.56 19.28 -8.07
N PRO A 21 -1.96 19.76 -9.26
CA PRO A 21 -2.52 21.10 -9.43
C PRO A 21 -3.81 21.31 -8.63
N LYS A 22 -4.60 20.25 -8.45
CA LYS A 22 -5.87 20.24 -7.73
C LYS A 22 -6.03 18.92 -6.98
N GLN A 23 -6.76 18.95 -5.86
CA GLN A 23 -7.09 17.73 -5.11
C GLN A 23 -7.86 16.70 -5.95
N ALA A 24 -8.70 17.17 -6.88
CA ALA A 24 -9.42 16.31 -7.81
C ALA A 24 -8.48 15.54 -8.76
N CYS A 25 -7.38 16.14 -9.20
CA CYS A 25 -6.39 15.46 -10.03
C CYS A 25 -5.71 14.33 -9.25
N ALA A 26 -5.33 14.58 -7.99
CA ALA A 26 -4.78 13.53 -7.13
C ALA A 26 -5.77 12.38 -6.90
N ALA A 27 -7.05 12.70 -6.66
CA ALA A 27 -8.09 11.69 -6.48
C ALA A 27 -8.25 10.81 -7.73
N LEU A 28 -8.23 11.42 -8.91
CA LEU A 28 -8.32 10.72 -10.19
C LEU A 28 -7.08 9.84 -10.42
N GLU A 29 -5.87 10.39 -10.31
CA GLU A 29 -4.64 9.64 -10.55
C GLU A 29 -4.47 8.46 -9.57
N ILE A 30 -4.90 8.60 -8.32
CA ILE A 30 -4.90 7.49 -7.35
C ILE A 30 -5.91 6.41 -7.74
N ALA A 31 -7.09 6.80 -8.22
CA ALA A 31 -8.08 5.83 -8.69
C ALA A 31 -7.60 5.11 -9.96
N GLU A 32 -7.02 5.84 -10.91
CA GLU A 32 -6.48 5.28 -12.16
C GLU A 32 -5.22 4.44 -11.94
N TYR A 33 -4.44 4.74 -10.90
CA TYR A 33 -3.29 3.92 -10.51
C TYR A 33 -3.70 2.48 -10.17
N TRP A 34 -4.85 2.31 -9.53
CA TRP A 34 -5.37 0.99 -9.13
C TRP A 34 -6.31 0.38 -10.18
N GLY A 35 -7.27 1.16 -10.68
CA GLY A 35 -8.35 0.67 -11.56
C GLY A 35 -8.14 0.94 -13.06
N GLY A 36 -7.02 1.55 -13.44
CA GLY A 36 -6.74 1.96 -14.82
C GLY A 36 -7.51 3.22 -15.27
N ILE A 37 -7.26 3.64 -16.51
CA ILE A 37 -7.84 4.86 -17.07
C ILE A 37 -9.37 4.80 -17.03
N GLY A 38 -10.00 5.86 -16.50
CA GLY A 38 -11.45 5.94 -16.37
C GLY A 38 -12.02 5.24 -15.13
N ALA A 39 -11.18 4.85 -14.16
CA ALA A 39 -11.63 4.35 -12.87
C ALA A 39 -12.61 5.32 -12.18
N THR A 40 -13.58 4.75 -11.45
CA THR A 40 -14.58 5.56 -10.72
C THR A 40 -13.93 6.25 -9.52
N VAL A 41 -14.16 7.56 -9.38
CA VAL A 41 -13.55 8.39 -8.32
C VAL A 41 -14.60 8.91 -7.36
N ASP A 42 -14.45 8.64 -6.05
CA ASP A 42 -15.21 9.32 -5.00
C ASP A 42 -14.45 10.57 -4.51
N TYR A 43 -14.67 11.69 -5.19
CA TYR A 43 -14.07 12.99 -4.85
C TYR A 43 -14.46 13.48 -3.45
N ALA A 44 -15.67 13.14 -2.98
CA ALA A 44 -16.14 13.57 -1.66
C ALA A 44 -15.40 12.82 -0.55
N ALA A 45 -15.19 11.51 -0.71
CA ALA A 45 -14.35 10.72 0.17
C ALA A 45 -12.91 11.25 0.20
N PHE A 46 -12.33 11.53 -0.96
CA PHE A 46 -10.98 12.06 -1.05
C PHE A 46 -10.84 13.43 -0.37
N SER A 47 -11.81 14.32 -0.55
CA SER A 47 -11.85 15.61 0.13
C SER A 47 -11.91 15.46 1.66
N ARG A 48 -12.71 14.50 2.17
CA ARG A 48 -12.75 14.18 3.60
C ARG A 48 -11.40 13.68 4.13
N LYS A 49 -10.64 12.91 3.35
CA LYS A 49 -9.26 12.50 3.67
C LYS A 49 -8.33 13.72 3.77
N MET A 50 -8.38 14.62 2.80
CA MET A 50 -7.59 15.86 2.79
C MET A 50 -7.85 16.78 3.99
N ASN A 51 -9.08 16.76 4.52
CA ASN A 51 -9.50 17.56 5.66
C ASN A 51 -9.33 16.86 7.02
N GLY A 52 -8.90 15.59 7.04
CA GLY A 52 -8.71 14.83 8.28
C GLY A 52 -10.00 14.31 8.92
N THR A 53 -11.13 14.41 8.21
CA THR A 53 -12.43 13.86 8.64
C THR A 53 -12.65 12.41 8.19
N ARG A 54 -11.70 11.86 7.43
CA ARG A 54 -11.61 10.45 7.04
C ARG A 54 -10.14 10.05 7.05
N GLU A 55 -9.86 8.82 7.46
CA GLU A 55 -8.50 8.27 7.47
C GLU A 55 -8.03 7.92 6.05
N TRP A 56 -6.71 7.98 5.85
CA TRP A 56 -6.06 7.47 4.65
C TRP A 56 -5.93 5.96 4.75
N ALA A 57 -6.22 5.25 3.67
CA ALA A 57 -5.90 3.84 3.56
C ALA A 57 -4.42 3.67 3.15
N LEU A 58 -3.83 2.51 3.49
CA LEU A 58 -2.48 2.16 3.07
C LEU A 58 -2.32 2.23 1.54
N ALA A 59 -3.33 1.74 0.79
CA ALA A 59 -3.35 1.80 -0.67
C ALA A 59 -3.26 3.24 -1.22
N ASP A 60 -3.83 4.24 -0.52
CA ASP A 60 -3.67 5.65 -0.91
C ASP A 60 -2.22 6.09 -0.72
N ALA A 61 -1.58 5.69 0.39
CA ALA A 61 -0.22 6.07 0.72
C ALA A 61 0.81 5.44 -0.23
N VAL A 62 0.58 4.20 -0.63
CA VAL A 62 1.35 3.51 -1.68
C VAL A 62 1.18 4.24 -3.02
N ALA A 63 -0.05 4.50 -3.45
CA ALA A 63 -0.30 5.20 -4.71
C ALA A 63 0.37 6.59 -4.73
N ILE A 64 0.23 7.39 -3.66
CA ILE A 64 0.86 8.71 -3.57
C ILE A 64 2.38 8.60 -3.57
N TYR A 65 2.96 7.59 -2.91
CA TYR A 65 4.40 7.33 -3.00
C TYR A 65 4.83 7.07 -4.46
N HIS A 66 4.14 6.19 -5.18
CA HIS A 66 4.48 5.87 -6.57
C HIS A 66 4.32 7.06 -7.51
N LEU A 67 3.26 7.84 -7.35
CA LEU A 67 2.98 9.02 -8.18
C LEU A 67 3.93 10.20 -7.90
N THR A 68 4.43 10.31 -6.66
CA THR A 68 5.23 11.48 -6.25
C THR A 68 6.71 11.19 -5.99
N GLY A 69 7.10 9.92 -5.87
CA GLY A 69 8.44 9.50 -5.48
C GLY A 69 8.84 9.85 -4.03
N SER A 70 7.88 10.26 -3.19
CA SER A 70 8.16 10.79 -1.85
C SER A 70 8.58 9.70 -0.85
N GLN A 71 9.89 9.51 -0.69
CA GLN A 71 10.45 8.54 0.28
C GLN A 71 10.01 8.78 1.72
N ARG A 72 9.69 10.03 2.09
CA ARG A 72 9.18 10.36 3.43
C ARG A 72 7.84 9.70 3.75
N ILE A 73 6.99 9.47 2.74
CA ILE A 73 5.73 8.74 2.91
C ILE A 73 6.03 7.26 3.15
N LEU A 74 6.94 6.68 2.36
CA LEU A 74 7.36 5.28 2.52
C LEU A 74 7.95 5.02 3.92
N ASP A 75 8.77 5.94 4.43
CA ASP A 75 9.38 5.80 5.75
C ASP A 75 8.34 5.95 6.87
N ALA A 76 7.34 6.81 6.71
CA ALA A 76 6.24 6.94 7.66
C ALA A 76 5.33 5.70 7.69
N ILE A 77 5.03 5.10 6.53
CA ILE A 77 4.31 3.82 6.44
C ILE A 77 5.07 2.72 7.20
N LYS A 78 6.39 2.62 7.00
CA LYS A 78 7.22 1.62 7.70
C LYS A 78 7.22 1.82 9.22
N ALA A 79 7.21 3.07 9.67
CA ALA A 79 7.18 3.40 11.10
C ALA A 79 5.81 3.12 11.74
N GLU A 80 4.70 3.18 10.99
CA GLU A 80 3.40 2.70 11.50
C GLU A 80 3.32 1.17 11.57
N GLY A 81 3.99 0.46 10.65
CA GLY A 81 4.04 -1.00 10.65
C GLY A 81 5.06 -1.63 11.62
N SER A 82 5.86 -0.82 12.34
CA SER A 82 6.90 -1.34 13.23
C SER A 82 6.41 -1.71 14.64
N ASP A 83 5.17 -1.38 15.00
CA ASP A 83 4.65 -1.68 16.34
C ASP A 83 4.19 -3.15 16.50
N ASP A 84 4.10 -3.93 15.42
CA ASP A 84 3.59 -5.32 15.43
C ASP A 84 4.49 -6.35 14.72
N GLN A 85 5.76 -6.03 14.40
CA GLN A 85 6.64 -7.04 13.81
C GLN A 85 6.99 -8.15 14.83
N PRO A 86 6.72 -9.44 14.52
CA PRO A 86 7.13 -10.53 15.40
C PRO A 86 8.65 -10.55 15.52
N THR A 87 9.17 -10.38 16.73
CA THR A 87 10.61 -10.45 17.04
C THR A 87 11.09 -11.89 17.22
N ASP A 88 10.18 -12.85 17.26
CA ASP A 88 10.49 -14.27 17.42
C ASP A 88 10.88 -14.93 16.08
N PRO A 89 12.05 -15.59 15.98
CA PRO A 89 12.50 -16.27 14.76
C PRO A 89 11.52 -17.31 14.20
N SER A 90 10.71 -17.97 15.03
CA SER A 90 9.73 -18.94 14.57
C SER A 90 8.52 -18.27 13.89
N ALA A 91 8.10 -17.11 14.41
CA ALA A 91 7.06 -16.29 13.82
C ALA A 91 7.51 -15.66 12.49
N LEU A 92 8.80 -15.32 12.34
CA LEU A 92 9.39 -14.85 11.08
C LEU A 92 9.44 -15.95 10.00
N LEU A 93 9.70 -17.20 10.39
CA LEU A 93 9.68 -18.35 9.46
C LEU A 93 8.26 -18.72 9.04
N ASN A 94 7.29 -18.64 9.95
CA ASN A 94 5.87 -18.82 9.60
C ASN A 94 5.40 -17.71 8.66
N LEU A 95 5.76 -16.46 8.95
CA LEU A 95 5.49 -15.35 8.04
C LEU A 95 6.11 -15.61 6.66
N ALA A 96 7.38 -16.01 6.58
CA ALA A 96 8.02 -16.34 5.31
C ALA A 96 7.32 -17.50 4.56
N ALA A 97 6.81 -18.51 5.27
CA ALA A 97 6.08 -19.62 4.68
C ALA A 97 4.70 -19.19 4.15
N ASP A 98 3.97 -18.37 4.89
CA ASP A 98 2.69 -17.80 4.47
C ASP A 98 2.85 -16.92 3.22
N LEU A 99 3.92 -16.12 3.19
CA LEU A 99 4.28 -15.28 2.04
C LEU A 99 4.62 -16.09 0.78
N ILE A 100 5.33 -17.21 0.93
CA ILE A 100 5.64 -18.13 -0.19
C ILE A 100 4.36 -18.80 -0.69
N LYS A 101 3.45 -19.14 0.22
CA LYS A 101 2.15 -19.73 -0.12
C LYS A 101 1.25 -18.76 -0.86
N GLU A 102 1.05 -17.55 -0.33
CA GLU A 102 0.26 -16.48 -0.97
C GLU A 102 0.84 -16.11 -2.35
N GLY A 103 2.17 -16.02 -2.46
CA GLY A 103 2.89 -15.83 -3.73
C GLY A 103 2.63 -16.93 -4.76
N GLY A 104 2.56 -18.19 -4.32
CA GLY A 104 2.24 -19.34 -5.16
C GLY A 104 0.78 -19.36 -5.62
N GLU A 105 -0.15 -19.01 -4.73
CA GLU A 105 -1.60 -19.00 -5.00
C GLU A 105 -1.97 -17.91 -6.01
N GLY A 106 -1.46 -16.68 -5.88
CA GLY A 106 -1.75 -15.65 -6.88
C GLY A 106 -1.00 -15.83 -8.20
N SER A 107 0.14 -16.52 -8.22
CA SER A 107 0.77 -16.96 -9.48
C SER A 107 -0.10 -17.98 -10.22
N ALA A 108 -0.73 -18.91 -9.50
CA ALA A 108 -1.66 -19.88 -10.06
C ALA A 108 -2.94 -19.21 -10.59
N ALA A 109 -3.52 -18.27 -9.83
CA ALA A 109 -4.70 -17.51 -10.24
C ALA A 109 -4.45 -16.67 -11.52
N LEU A 110 -3.24 -16.12 -11.68
CA LEU A 110 -2.81 -15.42 -12.89
C LEU A 110 -2.72 -16.35 -14.12
N ILE A 111 -2.20 -17.56 -13.94
CA ILE A 111 -2.10 -18.57 -15.01
C ILE A 111 -3.51 -19.01 -15.44
N GLU A 112 -4.41 -19.22 -14.48
CA GLU A 112 -5.80 -19.59 -14.73
C GLU A 112 -6.57 -18.49 -15.45
N ALA A 113 -6.40 -17.23 -15.05
CA ALA A 113 -6.96 -16.08 -15.76
C ALA A 113 -6.43 -15.96 -17.19
N GLY A 114 -5.15 -16.26 -17.43
CA GLY A 114 -4.56 -16.34 -18.78
C GLY A 114 -5.12 -17.46 -19.66
N GLN A 115 -5.81 -18.45 -19.08
CA GLN A 115 -6.45 -19.57 -19.78
C GLN A 115 -7.98 -19.43 -19.92
N GLY A 116 -8.53 -18.24 -19.63
CA GLY A 116 -9.97 -17.96 -19.71
C GLY A 116 -10.68 -17.90 -18.35
N GLY A 117 -9.94 -17.92 -17.24
CA GLY A 117 -10.46 -17.71 -15.88
C GLY A 117 -10.85 -16.26 -15.56
N CYS A 118 -11.28 -16.02 -14.32
CA CYS A 118 -11.81 -14.71 -13.89
C CYS A 118 -10.68 -13.72 -13.56
N LEU A 119 -10.57 -12.66 -14.35
CA LEU A 119 -9.58 -11.58 -14.14
C LEU A 119 -9.73 -10.87 -12.80
N THR A 120 -10.94 -10.74 -12.28
CA THR A 120 -11.21 -10.10 -10.98
C THR A 120 -10.68 -10.92 -9.80
N VAL A 121 -10.66 -12.25 -9.93
CA VAL A 121 -10.06 -13.15 -8.93
C VAL A 121 -8.54 -13.07 -9.00
N ALA A 122 -7.96 -13.04 -10.20
CA ALA A 122 -6.52 -12.86 -10.37
C ALA A 122 -6.03 -11.50 -9.86
N GLU A 123 -6.82 -10.43 -10.05
CA GLU A 123 -6.53 -9.10 -9.53
C GLU A 123 -6.52 -9.07 -7.98
N ALA A 124 -7.54 -9.64 -7.33
CA ALA A 124 -7.59 -9.74 -5.87
C ALA A 124 -6.38 -10.51 -5.32
N GLN A 125 -6.04 -11.63 -5.95
CA GLN A 125 -4.88 -12.43 -5.55
C GLN A 125 -3.54 -11.70 -5.77
N LEU A 126 -3.44 -10.87 -6.81
CA LEU A 126 -2.26 -10.03 -7.04
C LEU A 126 -2.09 -8.94 -5.97
N ILE A 127 -3.20 -8.38 -5.47
CA ILE A 127 -3.19 -7.43 -4.36
C ILE A 127 -2.68 -8.11 -3.10
N ASP A 128 -3.20 -9.31 -2.79
CA ASP A 128 -2.75 -10.09 -1.63
C ASP A 128 -1.24 -10.40 -1.71
N ILE A 129 -0.74 -10.80 -2.89
CA ILE A 129 0.70 -11.00 -3.14
C ILE A 129 1.51 -9.71 -2.93
N ALA A 130 1.02 -8.57 -3.40
CA ALA A 130 1.73 -7.31 -3.25
C ALA A 130 1.85 -6.90 -1.77
N GLU A 131 0.78 -7.07 -0.99
CA GLU A 131 0.76 -6.81 0.44
C GLU A 131 1.67 -7.78 1.22
N ALA A 132 1.62 -9.06 0.86
CA ALA A 132 2.52 -10.10 1.33
C ALA A 132 3.99 -9.69 1.08
N ALA A 133 4.37 -9.45 -0.18
CA ALA A 133 5.73 -9.09 -0.55
C ALA A 133 6.22 -7.80 0.14
N ALA A 134 5.34 -6.82 0.32
CA ALA A 134 5.66 -5.59 1.04
C ALA A 134 5.99 -5.87 2.52
N ARG A 135 5.18 -6.70 3.20
CA ARG A 135 5.42 -7.14 4.59
C ARG A 135 6.71 -7.93 4.71
N ALA A 136 6.97 -8.86 3.77
CA ALA A 136 8.20 -9.64 3.69
C ALA A 136 9.45 -8.76 3.60
N LEU A 137 9.43 -7.82 2.66
CA LEU A 137 10.54 -6.90 2.42
C LEU A 137 10.79 -5.99 3.62
N ALA A 138 9.74 -5.59 4.33
CA ALA A 138 9.86 -4.83 5.57
C ALA A 138 10.55 -5.65 6.67
N ALA A 139 10.19 -6.94 6.83
CA ALA A 139 10.83 -7.83 7.81
C ALA A 139 12.31 -8.11 7.49
N VAL A 140 12.67 -8.32 6.22
CA VAL A 140 14.08 -8.50 5.82
C VAL A 140 14.90 -7.23 6.07
N ARG A 141 14.32 -6.06 5.84
CA ARG A 141 14.99 -4.76 6.08
C ARG A 141 15.18 -4.46 7.56
N SER A 142 14.23 -4.84 8.42
CA SER A 142 14.39 -4.67 9.87
C SER A 142 15.50 -5.57 10.41
N LEU A 143 15.60 -6.81 9.93
CA LEU A 143 16.71 -7.72 10.25
C LEU A 143 18.07 -7.15 9.81
N ARG A 144 18.14 -6.46 8.66
CA ARG A 144 19.39 -5.86 8.16
C ARG A 144 19.81 -4.57 8.87
N GLY A 145 18.89 -3.93 9.61
CA GLY A 145 19.17 -2.73 10.40
C GLY A 145 19.50 -3.00 11.87
N ALA A 146 19.34 -4.24 12.32
CA ALA A 146 19.63 -4.69 13.69
C ALA A 146 21.02 -5.33 13.86
N ALA A 147 21.78 -5.49 12.77
CA ALA A 147 23.16 -5.99 12.73
C ALA A 147 24.15 -4.85 12.45
#